data_AF-A0A1F5H5A2-F1
#
_entry.id   AF-A0A1F5H5A2-F1
#
_cell.length_a   1.000
_cell.length_b   1.000
_cell.length_c   1.000
_cell.angle_alpha   90.00
_cell.angle_beta   90.00
_cell.angle_gamma   90.00
#
_symmetry.space_group_name_H-M   'P 1'
#
loop_
_entity.id
_entity.type
_entity.pdbx_description
1 polymer ?
#
loop_
_entity_poly.entity_id
_entity_poly.type
_entity_poly.pdbx_seq_one_letter_code
_entity_poly.pdbx_strand_id
1 'polypeptide(L)'
;MSPKKLTKNLRQKILIHTTAEVSPRARIGFGTKIWHQAQIRGKAILGKNCVISKGVYIDQGVVIGDDVRIQNYSCLYEGVYVQSGVFIGTGVSFATDLNPRSLTISGKTKKRGDWTGNPIIIKNGASIGSGSVILGKVNIGQFAMVGAGSVVTADVCDHGLVRGNPARLVGFVCRCGYKAQLDKITGLNVRMVCSICKSKFTILRIYWDKIEPNDFLVKR
;
A
#
# COMPACT_ATOMS: atom_id res chain seq x y z
N MET A 1 -32.79 -23.91 34.68
CA MET A 1 -32.53 -22.52 34.23
C MET A 1 -31.55 -22.58 33.06
N SER A 2 -32.02 -22.26 31.85
CA SER A 2 -31.23 -22.32 30.60
C SER A 2 -30.23 -21.16 30.51
N PRO A 3 -28.97 -21.37 30.07
CA PRO A 3 -28.05 -20.27 29.80
C PRO A 3 -28.55 -19.47 28.58
N LYS A 4 -28.81 -18.18 28.78
CA LYS A 4 -29.19 -17.27 27.70
C LYS A 4 -28.03 -17.13 26.72
N LYS A 5 -28.27 -17.52 25.47
CA LYS A 5 -27.41 -17.27 24.30
C LYS A 5 -27.07 -15.78 24.23
N LEU A 6 -25.78 -15.43 24.39
CA LEU A 6 -25.27 -14.13 23.93
C LEU A 6 -25.27 -14.14 22.40
N THR A 7 -26.37 -13.70 21.79
CA THR A 7 -26.41 -13.40 20.36
C THR A 7 -25.60 -12.14 20.08
N LYS A 8 -24.41 -12.35 19.47
CA LYS A 8 -23.58 -11.39 18.74
C LYS A 8 -24.43 -10.32 18.04
N ASN A 9 -24.32 -9.08 18.48
CA ASN A 9 -24.65 -7.92 17.64
C ASN A 9 -23.73 -6.73 18.00
N LEU A 10 -22.42 -6.96 17.89
CA LEU A 10 -21.44 -5.87 17.83
C LEU A 10 -21.60 -5.18 16.47
N ARG A 11 -22.53 -4.22 16.36
CA ARG A 11 -22.51 -3.26 15.25
C ARG A 11 -21.13 -2.60 15.26
N GLN A 12 -20.32 -2.87 14.23
CA GLN A 12 -18.93 -2.43 14.12
C GLN A 12 -18.87 -0.90 14.00
N LYS A 13 -18.86 -0.21 15.15
CA LYS A 13 -18.74 1.25 15.23
C LYS A 13 -17.39 1.70 14.66
N ILE A 14 -17.38 2.90 14.07
CA ILE A 14 -16.15 3.62 13.77
C ILE A 14 -15.54 4.06 15.10
N LEU A 15 -14.24 3.83 15.29
CA LEU A 15 -13.52 4.27 16.49
C LEU A 15 -12.56 5.38 16.08
N ILE A 16 -12.73 6.57 16.66
CA ILE A 16 -11.86 7.72 16.43
C ILE A 16 -11.28 8.11 17.78
N HIS A 17 -9.96 8.05 17.91
CA HIS A 17 -9.29 8.49 19.12
C HIS A 17 -9.49 9.99 19.33
N THR A 18 -9.60 10.45 20.57
CA THR A 18 -9.90 11.86 20.91
C THR A 18 -8.86 12.86 20.40
N THR A 19 -7.64 12.40 20.14
CA THR A 19 -6.54 13.21 19.58
C THR A 19 -6.40 13.09 18.07
N ALA A 20 -7.27 12.34 17.38
CA ALA A 20 -7.29 12.28 15.93
C ALA A 20 -8.14 13.42 15.36
N GLU A 21 -7.68 14.00 14.26
CA GLU A 21 -8.39 15.04 13.53
C GLU A 21 -9.03 14.46 12.27
N VAL A 22 -10.36 14.36 12.25
CA VAL A 22 -11.08 13.83 11.09
C VAL A 22 -12.04 14.89 10.58
N SER A 23 -11.87 15.28 9.32
CA SER A 23 -12.77 16.23 8.67
C SER A 23 -14.20 15.66 8.63
N PRO A 24 -15.25 16.46 8.93
CA PRO A 24 -16.65 16.03 8.79
C PRO A 24 -17.04 15.74 7.33
N ARG A 25 -16.21 16.16 6.35
CA ARG A 25 -16.40 15.87 4.92
C ARG A 25 -15.69 14.59 4.46
N ALA A 26 -15.01 13.87 5.36
CA ALA A 26 -14.44 12.57 5.05
C ALA A 26 -15.50 11.47 5.17
N ARG A 27 -15.38 10.43 4.36
CA ARG A 27 -16.27 9.25 4.40
C ARG A 27 -15.49 8.09 4.99
N ILE A 28 -15.94 7.58 6.14
CA ILE A 28 -15.27 6.50 6.87
C ILE A 28 -16.21 5.29 6.95
N GLY A 29 -15.75 4.13 6.46
CA GLY A 29 -16.52 2.90 6.52
C GLY A 29 -16.60 2.31 7.93
N PHE A 30 -17.63 1.48 8.15
CA PHE A 30 -17.86 0.80 9.44
C PHE A 30 -16.67 -0.07 9.87
N GLY A 31 -16.47 -0.19 11.19
CA GLY A 31 -15.37 -0.97 11.77
C GLY A 31 -13.98 -0.34 11.64
N THR A 32 -13.82 0.76 10.89
CA THR A 32 -12.56 1.47 10.76
C THR A 32 -12.15 2.14 12.08
N LYS A 33 -10.87 2.01 12.42
CA LYS A 33 -10.25 2.54 13.65
C LYS A 33 -9.20 3.57 13.28
N ILE A 34 -9.30 4.74 13.88
CA ILE A 34 -8.40 5.89 13.67
C ILE A 34 -7.77 6.23 15.00
N TRP A 35 -6.45 6.07 15.08
CA TRP A 35 -5.67 6.18 16.30
C TRP A 35 -5.08 7.59 16.50
N HIS A 36 -4.40 7.75 17.64
CA HIS A 36 -3.82 8.99 18.14
C HIS A 36 -3.15 9.85 17.06
N GLN A 37 -3.46 11.16 17.03
CA GLN A 37 -2.77 12.15 16.21
C GLN A 37 -2.82 11.88 14.69
N ALA A 38 -3.65 10.94 14.22
CA ALA A 38 -3.91 10.79 12.81
C ALA A 38 -4.74 11.98 12.30
N GLN A 39 -4.47 12.45 11.08
CA GLN A 39 -5.21 13.51 10.44
C GLN A 39 -5.80 13.02 9.11
N ILE A 40 -7.12 13.14 8.96
CA ILE A 40 -7.86 12.77 7.75
C ILE A 40 -8.57 14.00 7.21
N ARG A 41 -8.14 14.45 6.04
CA ARG A 41 -8.63 15.65 5.38
C ARG A 41 -9.96 15.40 4.65
N GLY A 42 -10.65 16.48 4.28
CA GLY A 42 -11.98 16.40 3.66
C GLY A 42 -11.98 15.68 2.31
N LYS A 43 -13.12 15.10 1.92
CA LYS A 43 -13.28 14.31 0.68
C LYS A 43 -12.46 13.00 0.62
N ALA A 44 -11.64 12.69 1.62
CA ALA A 44 -11.02 11.37 1.73
C ALA A 44 -12.11 10.29 1.91
N ILE A 45 -11.90 9.13 1.31
CA ILE A 45 -12.82 7.98 1.37
C ILE A 45 -12.04 6.80 1.90
N LEU A 46 -12.43 6.28 3.06
CA LEU A 46 -11.88 5.08 3.67
C LEU A 46 -12.96 4.01 3.72
N GLY A 47 -12.62 2.79 3.29
CA GLY A 47 -13.47 1.62 3.40
C GLY A 47 -13.70 1.15 4.84
N LYS A 48 -14.20 -0.07 4.95
CA LYS A 48 -14.54 -0.76 6.20
C LYS A 48 -13.31 -1.41 6.81
N ASN A 49 -13.36 -1.59 8.13
CA ASN A 49 -12.37 -2.36 8.91
C ASN A 49 -10.91 -1.89 8.75
N CYS A 50 -10.69 -0.65 8.33
CA CYS A 50 -9.34 -0.12 8.20
C CYS A 50 -8.73 0.19 9.56
N VAL A 51 -7.41 0.15 9.64
CA VAL A 51 -6.65 0.60 10.82
C VAL A 51 -5.71 1.70 10.39
N ILE A 52 -5.99 2.92 10.86
CA ILE A 52 -5.20 4.12 10.63
C ILE A 52 -4.44 4.42 11.92
N SER A 53 -3.16 4.05 11.95
CA SER A 53 -2.35 4.10 13.17
C SER A 53 -1.86 5.53 13.51
N LYS A 54 -1.01 5.65 14.53
CA LYS A 54 -0.63 6.94 15.13
C LYS A 54 0.03 7.87 14.11
N GLY A 55 -0.40 9.12 14.05
CA GLY A 55 0.26 10.17 13.26
C GLY A 55 0.19 9.96 11.75
N VAL A 56 -0.68 9.08 11.26
CA VAL A 56 -0.91 8.92 9.82
C VAL A 56 -1.59 10.18 9.27
N TYR A 57 -1.07 10.70 8.16
CA TYR A 57 -1.68 11.80 7.42
C TYR A 57 -2.34 11.26 6.15
N ILE A 58 -3.64 11.54 5.99
CA ILE A 58 -4.42 11.23 4.79
C ILE A 58 -4.95 12.53 4.23
N ASP A 59 -4.42 12.92 3.08
CA ASP A 59 -4.84 14.12 2.39
C ASP A 59 -6.23 13.96 1.75
N GLN A 60 -6.74 15.08 1.26
CA GLN A 60 -8.04 15.16 0.67
C GLN A 60 -8.13 14.36 -0.64
N GLY A 61 -9.29 13.73 -0.86
CA GLY A 61 -9.56 12.95 -2.06
C GLY A 61 -8.80 11.62 -2.17
N VAL A 62 -7.95 11.28 -1.20
CA VAL A 62 -7.36 9.94 -1.09
C VAL A 62 -8.46 8.90 -0.94
N VAL A 63 -8.36 7.82 -1.71
CA VAL A 63 -9.33 6.71 -1.71
C VAL A 63 -8.63 5.45 -1.19
N ILE A 64 -9.20 4.86 -0.14
CA ILE A 64 -8.70 3.66 0.52
C ILE A 64 -9.84 2.64 0.57
N GLY A 65 -9.56 1.42 0.10
CA GLY A 65 -10.48 0.28 0.11
C GLY A 65 -10.75 -0.28 1.51
N ASP A 66 -11.26 -1.50 1.56
CA ASP A 66 -11.60 -2.20 2.80
C ASP A 66 -10.39 -2.96 3.37
N ASP A 67 -10.39 -3.22 4.69
CA ASP A 67 -9.40 -4.05 5.38
C ASP A 67 -7.94 -3.57 5.23
N VAL A 68 -7.74 -2.27 5.00
CA VAL A 68 -6.41 -1.65 4.84
C VAL A 68 -5.79 -1.33 6.19
N ARG A 69 -4.48 -1.58 6.34
CA ARG A 69 -3.72 -1.21 7.54
C ARG A 69 -2.61 -0.25 7.17
N ILE A 70 -2.63 0.93 7.78
CA ILE A 70 -1.61 1.97 7.61
C ILE A 70 -0.94 2.20 8.96
N GLN A 71 0.34 1.84 9.04
CA GLN A 71 1.13 1.97 10.27
C GLN A 71 1.61 3.42 10.48
N ASN A 72 2.20 3.65 11.65
CA ASN A 72 2.45 4.98 12.18
C ASN A 72 3.21 5.90 11.20
N TYR A 73 2.87 7.18 11.19
CA TYR A 73 3.61 8.26 10.51
C TYR A 73 3.77 8.11 8.99
N SER A 74 2.90 7.31 8.34
CA SER A 74 2.81 7.26 6.88
C SER A 74 1.95 8.41 6.35
N CYS A 75 2.36 9.02 5.23
CA CYS A 75 1.72 10.21 4.66
C CYS A 75 1.22 9.95 3.24
N LEU A 76 -0.11 9.87 3.08
CA LEU A 76 -0.76 9.65 1.79
C LEU A 76 -1.30 10.99 1.28
N TYR A 77 -0.80 11.45 0.14
CA TYR A 77 -1.20 12.70 -0.48
C TYR A 77 -2.26 12.51 -1.58
N GLU A 78 -2.86 13.63 -2.02
CA GLU A 78 -3.77 13.65 -3.15
C GLU A 78 -3.15 12.93 -4.38
N GLY A 79 -3.93 12.04 -5.00
CA GLY A 79 -3.47 11.17 -6.09
C GLY A 79 -3.03 9.76 -5.66
N VAL A 80 -3.01 9.45 -4.36
CA VAL A 80 -2.79 8.09 -3.87
C VAL A 80 -4.12 7.32 -3.80
N TYR A 81 -4.15 6.16 -4.45
CA TYR A 81 -5.29 5.23 -4.46
C TYR A 81 -4.87 3.88 -3.90
N VAL A 82 -5.54 3.44 -2.84
CA VAL A 82 -5.22 2.22 -2.11
C VAL A 82 -6.40 1.26 -2.22
N GLN A 83 -6.20 0.09 -2.81
CA GLN A 83 -7.22 -0.94 -2.88
C GLN A 83 -7.28 -1.77 -1.58
N SER A 84 -8.17 -2.74 -1.52
CA SER A 84 -8.49 -3.48 -0.29
C SER A 84 -7.37 -4.42 0.15
N GLY A 85 -7.29 -4.68 1.46
CA GLY A 85 -6.33 -5.62 2.05
C GLY A 85 -4.86 -5.19 1.96
N VAL A 86 -4.59 -3.93 1.60
CA VAL A 86 -3.23 -3.40 1.52
C VAL A 86 -2.65 -3.19 2.92
N PHE A 87 -1.36 -3.49 3.06
CA PHE A 87 -0.56 -3.14 4.22
C PHE A 87 0.46 -2.05 3.87
N ILE A 88 0.43 -0.94 4.60
CA ILE A 88 1.41 0.15 4.50
C ILE A 88 2.18 0.21 5.83
N GLY A 89 3.49 -0.04 5.78
CA GLY A 89 4.40 -0.02 6.91
C GLY A 89 4.57 1.38 7.52
N THR A 90 5.37 1.46 8.57
CA THR A 90 5.60 2.70 9.34
C THR A 90 6.44 3.67 8.51
N GLY A 91 6.10 4.96 8.51
CA GLY A 91 6.91 6.01 7.90
C GLY A 91 7.03 5.90 6.36
N VAL A 92 6.04 5.31 5.70
CA VAL A 92 6.01 5.26 4.23
C VAL A 92 5.64 6.63 3.68
N SER A 93 6.42 7.10 2.71
CA SER A 93 6.22 8.38 2.05
C SER A 93 5.78 8.20 0.60
N PHE A 94 4.71 8.87 0.20
CA PHE A 94 4.24 8.92 -1.18
C PHE A 94 4.62 10.27 -1.79
N ALA A 95 5.31 10.28 -2.93
CA ALA A 95 5.78 11.50 -3.59
C ALA A 95 5.12 11.65 -4.96
N THR A 96 3.96 12.32 -5.01
CA THR A 96 3.14 12.45 -6.22
C THR A 96 3.61 13.56 -7.16
N ASP A 97 4.36 14.55 -6.69
CA ASP A 97 5.11 15.44 -7.58
C ASP A 97 6.51 14.88 -7.83
N LEU A 98 6.83 14.63 -9.10
CA LEU A 98 8.14 14.16 -9.53
C LEU A 98 9.17 15.29 -9.62
N ASN A 99 8.73 16.54 -9.70
CA ASN A 99 9.58 17.71 -9.87
C ASN A 99 9.20 18.84 -8.89
N PRO A 100 9.24 18.59 -7.56
CA PRO A 100 8.79 19.55 -6.57
C PRO A 100 9.64 20.82 -6.56
N ARG A 101 8.96 21.97 -6.65
CA ARG A 101 9.51 23.32 -6.49
C ARG A 101 8.50 24.19 -5.73
N SER A 102 9.01 25.08 -4.88
CA SER A 102 8.17 26.05 -4.16
C SER A 102 7.74 27.24 -5.02
N LEU A 103 8.38 27.45 -6.17
CA LEU A 103 8.11 28.55 -7.10
C LEU A 103 7.66 28.04 -8.46
N THR A 104 6.81 28.82 -9.14
CA THR A 104 6.51 28.69 -10.56
C THR A 104 7.71 29.11 -11.41
N ILE A 105 7.66 28.85 -12.73
CA ILE A 105 8.69 29.31 -13.68
C ILE A 105 8.81 30.85 -13.66
N SER A 106 7.72 31.56 -13.37
CA SER A 106 7.69 33.02 -13.25
C SER A 106 8.12 33.55 -11.86
N GLY A 107 8.65 32.70 -10.97
CA GLY A 107 9.11 33.09 -9.63
C GLY A 107 8.02 33.34 -8.59
N LYS A 108 6.76 33.00 -8.85
CA LYS A 108 5.66 33.14 -7.86
C LYS A 108 5.56 31.90 -6.97
N THR A 109 5.14 32.05 -5.72
CA THR A 109 4.89 30.90 -4.82
C THR A 109 3.82 29.97 -5.40
N LYS A 110 4.12 28.67 -5.50
CA LYS A 110 3.16 27.66 -5.93
C LYS A 110 2.01 27.54 -4.91
N LYS A 111 0.81 27.43 -5.44
CA LYS A 111 -0.42 27.18 -4.70
C LYS A 111 -0.92 25.77 -4.98
N ARG A 112 -1.83 25.32 -4.13
CA ARG A 112 -2.47 24.01 -4.31
C ARG A 112 -3.18 23.97 -5.67
N GLY A 113 -2.87 22.96 -6.46
CA GLY A 113 -3.26 22.86 -7.88
C GLY A 113 -2.09 23.04 -8.85
N ASP A 114 -1.00 23.68 -8.45
CA ASP A 114 0.20 23.86 -9.31
C ASP A 114 1.12 22.62 -9.35
N TRP A 115 0.80 21.59 -8.57
CA TRP A 115 1.51 20.32 -8.53
C TRP A 115 0.86 19.32 -9.48
N THR A 116 1.67 18.68 -10.33
CA THR A 116 1.17 17.63 -11.24
C THR A 116 0.76 16.41 -10.44
N GLY A 117 -0.52 16.06 -10.45
CA GLY A 117 -1.01 14.84 -9.82
C GLY A 117 -0.54 13.61 -10.60
N ASN A 118 0.59 13.03 -10.20
CA ASN A 118 1.03 11.75 -10.74
C ASN A 118 0.49 10.64 -9.85
N PRO A 119 -0.59 9.94 -10.28
CA PRO A 119 -1.28 9.02 -9.40
C PRO A 119 -0.38 7.85 -9.00
N ILE A 120 -0.61 7.34 -7.80
CA ILE A 120 0.01 6.12 -7.29
C ILE A 120 -1.13 5.16 -6.99
N ILE A 121 -1.09 3.98 -7.59
CA ILE A 121 -2.14 2.97 -7.42
C ILE A 121 -1.54 1.75 -6.73
N ILE A 122 -2.05 1.43 -5.54
CA ILE A 122 -1.63 0.29 -4.74
C ILE A 122 -2.74 -0.75 -4.81
N LYS A 123 -2.49 -1.86 -5.51
CA LYS A 123 -3.52 -2.87 -5.78
C LYS A 123 -3.75 -3.83 -4.62
N ASN A 124 -4.84 -4.58 -4.71
CA ASN A 124 -5.34 -5.46 -3.65
C ASN A 124 -4.24 -6.33 -3.03
N GLY A 125 -4.21 -6.37 -1.70
CA GLY A 125 -3.32 -7.24 -0.93
C GLY A 125 -1.82 -6.89 -1.00
N ALA A 126 -1.42 -5.81 -1.69
CA ALA A 126 -0.04 -5.39 -1.74
C ALA A 126 0.49 -4.99 -0.34
N SER A 127 1.79 -5.14 -0.14
CA SER A 127 2.48 -4.79 1.11
C SER A 127 3.63 -3.83 0.84
N ILE A 128 3.65 -2.72 1.55
CA ILE A 128 4.73 -1.72 1.48
C ILE A 128 5.51 -1.73 2.80
N GLY A 129 6.78 -2.12 2.73
CA GLY A 129 7.67 -2.15 3.89
C GLY A 129 7.88 -0.77 4.51
N SER A 130 8.17 -0.75 5.81
CA SER A 130 8.41 0.48 6.57
C SER A 130 9.56 1.30 5.99
N GLY A 131 9.42 2.64 6.05
CA GLY A 131 10.43 3.59 5.58
C GLY A 131 10.60 3.67 4.07
N SER A 132 9.75 2.99 3.29
CA SER A 132 9.81 3.04 1.83
C SER A 132 9.27 4.36 1.27
N VAL A 133 9.80 4.76 0.12
CA VAL A 133 9.36 5.93 -0.65
C VAL A 133 8.77 5.45 -1.98
N ILE A 134 7.55 5.88 -2.29
CA ILE A 134 6.86 5.53 -3.53
C ILE A 134 6.72 6.78 -4.39
N LEU A 135 7.33 6.78 -5.58
CA LEU A 135 7.22 7.89 -6.53
C LEU A 135 5.90 7.85 -7.31
N GLY A 136 5.46 9.01 -7.78
CA GLY A 136 4.31 9.18 -8.65
C GLY A 136 4.43 8.44 -9.99
N LYS A 137 3.29 8.15 -10.63
CA LYS A 137 3.18 7.31 -11.85
C LYS A 137 3.58 5.85 -11.65
N VAL A 138 3.37 5.32 -10.44
CA VAL A 138 3.69 3.93 -10.12
C VAL A 138 2.43 3.15 -9.76
N ASN A 139 2.30 1.97 -10.34
CA ASN A 139 1.37 0.93 -9.95
C ASN A 139 2.10 -0.15 -9.14
N ILE A 140 1.62 -0.45 -7.94
CA ILE A 140 2.07 -1.58 -7.15
C ILE A 140 1.06 -2.72 -7.33
N GLY A 141 1.50 -3.81 -7.93
CA GLY A 141 0.68 -4.95 -8.32
C GLY A 141 -0.03 -5.67 -7.16
N GLN A 142 -1.01 -6.50 -7.51
CA GLN A 142 -1.76 -7.30 -6.54
C GLN A 142 -0.81 -8.23 -5.78
N PHE A 143 -0.93 -8.25 -4.45
CA PHE A 143 -0.06 -9.04 -3.58
C PHE A 143 1.45 -8.81 -3.77
N ALA A 144 1.85 -7.73 -4.45
CA ALA A 144 3.24 -7.34 -4.55
C ALA A 144 3.78 -6.94 -3.16
N MET A 145 5.09 -7.04 -2.99
CA MET A 145 5.77 -6.70 -1.74
C MET A 145 6.95 -5.79 -2.01
N VAL A 146 6.91 -4.61 -1.40
CA VAL A 146 8.05 -3.68 -1.37
C VAL A 146 8.79 -3.91 -0.05
N GLY A 147 10.08 -4.24 -0.13
CA GLY A 147 10.94 -4.36 1.04
C GLY A 147 11.06 -3.05 1.82
N ALA A 148 11.42 -3.12 3.10
CA ALA A 148 11.62 -1.92 3.92
C ALA A 148 12.71 -1.00 3.33
N GLY A 149 12.56 0.31 3.53
CA GLY A 149 13.52 1.33 3.10
C GLY A 149 13.72 1.46 1.59
N SER A 150 12.81 0.90 0.77
CA SER A 150 12.99 0.88 -0.68
C SER A 150 12.46 2.15 -1.34
N VAL A 151 13.09 2.56 -2.45
CA VAL A 151 12.63 3.70 -3.27
C VAL A 151 12.05 3.17 -4.57
N VAL A 152 10.73 3.16 -4.67
CA VAL A 152 10.01 2.59 -5.81
C VAL A 152 9.84 3.66 -6.89
N THR A 153 10.53 3.48 -8.01
CA THR A 153 10.58 4.44 -9.12
C THR A 153 9.87 3.93 -10.39
N ALA A 154 9.32 2.71 -10.37
CA ALA A 154 8.66 2.09 -11.50
C ALA A 154 7.62 1.06 -11.02
N ASP A 155 6.73 0.67 -11.92
CA ASP A 155 5.68 -0.32 -11.64
C ASP A 155 6.24 -1.63 -11.08
N VAL A 156 5.54 -2.16 -10.07
CA VAL A 156 5.79 -3.47 -9.49
C VAL A 156 4.73 -4.43 -10.01
N CYS A 157 5.14 -5.51 -10.67
CA CYS A 157 4.22 -6.53 -11.16
C CYS A 157 3.48 -7.24 -10.01
N ASP A 158 2.33 -7.84 -10.31
CA ASP A 158 1.58 -8.66 -9.36
C ASP A 158 2.49 -9.74 -8.77
N HIS A 159 2.38 -9.98 -7.46
CA HIS A 159 3.25 -10.87 -6.68
C HIS A 159 4.74 -10.49 -6.66
N GLY A 160 5.18 -9.44 -7.36
CA GLY A 160 6.58 -9.03 -7.42
C GLY A 160 7.11 -8.63 -6.04
N LEU A 161 8.30 -9.13 -5.69
CA LEU A 161 9.07 -8.71 -4.53
C LEU A 161 10.16 -7.74 -5.00
N VAL A 162 10.05 -6.47 -4.61
CA VAL A 162 11.06 -5.46 -4.93
C VAL A 162 11.74 -4.94 -3.68
N ARG A 163 13.02 -4.55 -3.80
CA ARG A 163 13.72 -3.82 -2.73
C ARG A 163 14.89 -2.99 -3.26
N GLY A 164 15.40 -2.10 -2.43
CA GLY A 164 16.58 -1.27 -2.71
C GLY A 164 16.24 0.16 -3.13
N ASN A 165 17.28 0.93 -3.43
CA ASN A 165 17.16 2.31 -3.90
C ASN A 165 18.08 2.51 -5.13
N PRO A 166 17.52 2.58 -6.35
CA PRO A 166 16.11 2.36 -6.68
C PRO A 166 15.70 0.89 -6.50
N ALA A 167 14.41 0.65 -6.26
CA ALA A 167 13.89 -0.69 -6.02
C ALA A 167 14.00 -1.57 -7.28
N ARG A 168 14.42 -2.82 -7.12
CA ARG A 168 14.56 -3.82 -8.18
C ARG A 168 13.82 -5.10 -7.83
N LEU A 169 13.32 -5.80 -8.84
CA LEU A 169 12.60 -7.06 -8.69
C LEU A 169 13.60 -8.16 -8.34
N VAL A 170 13.43 -8.78 -7.16
CA VAL A 170 14.33 -9.82 -6.62
C VAL A 170 13.63 -11.17 -6.42
N GLY A 171 12.40 -11.29 -6.89
CA GLY A 171 11.60 -12.51 -6.77
C GLY A 171 10.10 -12.26 -6.76
N PHE A 172 9.37 -13.28 -6.31
CA PHE A 172 7.91 -13.24 -6.20
C PHE A 172 7.47 -13.76 -4.83
N VAL A 173 6.35 -13.24 -4.33
CA VAL A 173 5.74 -13.61 -3.07
C VAL A 173 4.35 -14.19 -3.28
N CYS A 174 4.01 -15.18 -2.48
CA CYS A 174 2.65 -15.67 -2.34
C CYS A 174 1.77 -14.64 -1.62
N ARG A 175 0.44 -14.74 -1.80
CA ARG A 175 -0.57 -14.03 -1.00
C ARG A 175 -0.40 -14.16 0.52
N CYS A 176 0.25 -15.23 1.00
CA CYS A 176 0.54 -15.42 2.43
C CYS A 176 1.83 -14.71 2.88
N GLY A 177 2.47 -13.93 2.00
CA GLY A 177 3.64 -13.12 2.31
C GLY A 177 4.97 -13.88 2.31
N TYR A 178 5.03 -15.14 1.88
CA TYR A 178 6.28 -15.91 1.76
C TYR A 178 6.78 -15.98 0.32
N LYS A 179 8.11 -15.99 0.13
CA LYS A 179 8.76 -16.09 -1.19
C LYS A 179 8.29 -17.38 -1.90
N ALA A 180 7.90 -17.26 -3.15
CA ALA A 180 7.50 -18.38 -3.98
C ALA A 180 8.69 -18.92 -4.77
N GLN A 181 8.62 -20.20 -5.14
CA GLN A 181 9.62 -20.91 -5.92
C GLN A 181 9.05 -21.25 -7.29
N LEU A 182 9.94 -21.46 -8.26
CA LEU A 182 9.57 -21.95 -9.58
C LEU A 182 8.95 -23.35 -9.47
N ASP A 183 7.76 -23.54 -10.04
CA ASP A 183 7.14 -24.86 -10.23
C ASP A 183 7.36 -25.33 -11.68
N LYS A 184 6.94 -24.52 -12.65
CA LYS A 184 7.04 -24.89 -14.08
C LYS A 184 7.01 -23.66 -14.99
N ILE A 185 7.78 -23.68 -16.07
CA ILE A 185 7.68 -22.71 -17.17
C ILE A 185 6.87 -23.32 -18.31
N THR A 186 5.94 -22.56 -18.90
CA THR A 186 5.13 -23.00 -20.05
C THR A 186 4.83 -21.82 -20.97
N GLY A 187 5.55 -21.72 -22.09
CA GLY A 187 5.42 -20.61 -23.03
C GLY A 187 5.76 -19.26 -22.38
N LEU A 188 4.79 -18.34 -22.39
CA LEU A 188 4.89 -17.01 -21.78
C LEU A 188 4.54 -16.98 -20.28
N ASN A 189 4.20 -18.12 -19.69
CA ASN A 189 3.76 -18.22 -18.31
C ASN A 189 4.79 -18.96 -17.45
N VAL A 190 4.97 -18.48 -16.22
CA VAL A 190 5.76 -19.14 -15.18
C VAL A 190 4.84 -19.42 -14.00
N ARG A 191 4.69 -20.70 -13.68
CA ARG A 191 3.95 -21.16 -12.51
C ARG A 191 4.87 -21.13 -11.31
N MET A 192 4.41 -20.46 -10.26
CA MET A 192 5.07 -20.31 -8.97
C MET A 192 4.35 -21.15 -7.92
N VAL A 193 5.08 -21.68 -6.94
CA VAL A 193 4.54 -22.41 -5.78
C VAL A 193 5.06 -21.81 -4.48
N CYS A 194 4.18 -21.63 -3.50
CA CYS A 194 4.57 -21.18 -2.17
C CYS A 194 5.18 -22.32 -1.36
N SER A 195 6.35 -22.10 -0.77
CA SER A 195 6.99 -23.09 0.10
C SER A 195 6.20 -23.38 1.38
N ILE A 196 5.42 -22.41 1.87
CA ILE A 196 4.65 -22.49 3.12
C ILE A 196 3.25 -23.04 2.90
N CYS A 197 2.37 -22.28 2.24
CA CYS A 197 0.95 -22.66 2.11
C CYS A 197 0.65 -23.52 0.87
N LYS A 198 1.68 -23.88 0.08
CA LYS A 198 1.59 -24.71 -1.13
C LYS A 198 0.69 -24.17 -2.26
N SER A 199 0.13 -22.97 -2.11
CA SER A 199 -0.66 -22.34 -3.16
C SER A 199 0.18 -22.08 -4.41
N LYS A 200 -0.44 -22.21 -5.57
CA LYS A 200 0.18 -21.94 -6.87
C LYS A 200 -0.43 -20.70 -7.51
N PHE A 201 0.39 -19.96 -8.24
CA PHE A 201 -0.06 -18.82 -9.04
C PHE A 201 0.82 -18.69 -10.28
N THR A 202 0.37 -17.88 -11.24
CA THR A 202 1.06 -17.69 -12.52
C THR A 202 1.50 -16.25 -12.65
N ILE A 203 2.71 -16.07 -13.15
CA ILE A 203 3.27 -14.78 -13.56
C ILE A 203 3.65 -14.84 -15.04
N LEU A 204 3.85 -13.67 -15.66
CA LEU A 204 4.39 -13.60 -17.01
C LEU A 204 5.91 -13.84 -16.99
N ARG A 205 6.38 -14.60 -17.97
CA ARG A 205 7.80 -14.93 -18.15
C ARG A 205 8.68 -13.71 -18.31
N ILE A 206 8.18 -12.63 -18.94
CA ILE A 206 8.90 -11.36 -19.06
C ILE A 206 9.32 -10.74 -17.71
N TYR A 207 8.67 -11.09 -16.60
CA TYR A 207 9.07 -10.64 -15.27
C TYR A 207 10.04 -11.60 -14.62
N TRP A 208 9.88 -12.90 -14.84
CA TRP A 208 10.81 -13.93 -14.39
C TRP A 208 12.21 -13.69 -14.97
N ASP A 209 12.28 -13.41 -16.27
CA ASP A 209 13.53 -13.20 -17.01
C ASP A 209 14.27 -11.90 -16.60
N LYS A 210 13.65 -11.02 -15.79
CA LYS A 210 14.27 -9.79 -15.26
C LYS A 210 15.05 -9.98 -13.96
N ILE A 211 14.92 -11.13 -13.31
CA ILE A 211 15.57 -11.37 -12.01
C ILE A 211 17.02 -11.80 -12.25
N GLU A 212 17.97 -11.14 -11.59
CA GLU A 212 19.37 -11.54 -11.70
C GLU A 212 19.62 -12.85 -10.92
N PRO A 213 20.54 -13.73 -11.38
CA PRO A 213 20.84 -15.00 -10.69
C PRO A 213 21.20 -14.82 -9.20
N ASN A 214 21.86 -13.70 -8.86
CA ASN A 214 22.28 -13.40 -7.49
C ASN A 214 21.12 -12.96 -6.58
N ASP A 215 19.99 -12.51 -7.13
CA ASP A 215 18.82 -12.08 -6.34
C ASP A 215 18.10 -13.25 -5.66
N PHE A 216 18.33 -14.48 -6.13
CA PHE A 216 17.81 -15.68 -5.48
C PHE A 216 18.54 -16.02 -4.17
N LEU A 217 19.81 -15.62 -4.04
CA LEU A 217 20.71 -16.02 -2.95
C LEU A 217 20.58 -15.17 -1.69
N VAL A 218 20.04 -13.97 -1.80
CA VAL A 218 19.92 -13.08 -0.65
C VAL A 218 18.71 -13.50 0.20
N LYS A 219 18.99 -14.02 1.40
CA LYS A 219 17.99 -14.30 2.43
C LYS A 219 17.34 -12.98 2.88
N ARG A 220 16.08 -13.09 3.36
CA ARG A 220 15.27 -11.96 3.81
C ARG A 220 16.00 -11.11 4.84
#